data_AF-A0A3S1CLM1-F1
#
_entry.id   AF-A0A3S1CLM1-F1
#
_cell.length_a   1.000
_cell.length_b   1.000
_cell.length_c   1.000
_cell.angle_alpha   90.00
_cell.angle_beta   90.00
_cell.angle_gamma   90.00
#
_symmetry.space_group_name_H-M   'P 1'
#
loop_
_entity.id
_entity.type
_entity.pdbx_description
1 polymer ?
#
loop_
_entity_poly.entity_id
_entity_poly.type
_entity_poly.pdbx_seq_one_letter_code
_entity_poly.pdbx_strand_id
1 'polypeptide(L)' 'MTTEEIKLRLSNNSFFAECTRILSQVLGFGYRTVINWGHDIRFHKMPQEYEYFLYYALEAIKVRQALYNKGMNVAAYR' A
#
# COMPACT_ATOMS: atom_id res chain seq x y z
N MET A 1 -2.63 -10.97 -9.65
CA MET A 1 -1.97 -10.95 -8.33
C MET A 1 -2.89 -11.69 -7.38
N THR A 2 -2.46 -12.83 -6.84
CA THR A 2 -3.29 -13.67 -5.96
C THR A 2 -3.26 -13.13 -4.53
N THR A 3 -4.27 -13.48 -3.71
CA THR A 3 -4.36 -13.09 -2.29
C THR A 3 -3.12 -13.51 -1.50
N GLU A 4 -2.48 -14.60 -1.90
CA GLU A 4 -1.26 -15.13 -1.29
C GLU A 4 -0.01 -14.34 -1.68
N GLU A 5 0.10 -13.87 -2.94
CA GLU A 5 1.15 -12.95 -3.35
C GLU A 5 1.05 -11.61 -2.62
N ILE A 6 -0.18 -11.12 -2.39
CA ILE A 6 -0.40 -9.92 -1.59
C ILE A 6 0.09 -10.19 -0.16
N LYS A 7 -0.38 -11.23 0.52
CA LYS A 7 0.08 -11.58 1.88
C LYS A 7 1.60 -11.72 1.98
N LEU A 8 2.25 -12.37 1.01
CA LEU A 8 3.71 -12.55 0.99
C LEU A 8 4.46 -11.23 0.82
N ARG A 9 3.89 -10.32 0.01
CA ARG A 9 4.43 -8.97 -0.19
C ARG A 9 4.19 -8.08 1.04
N LEU A 10 3.06 -8.28 1.72
CA LEU A 10 2.73 -7.63 3.00
C LEU A 10 3.58 -8.16 4.17
N SER A 11 4.02 -9.43 4.13
CA SER A 11 4.94 -10.00 5.12
C SER A 11 6.40 -9.62 4.87
N ASN A 12 6.71 -8.95 3.75
CA ASN A 12 8.06 -8.57 3.43
C ASN A 12 8.41 -7.22 4.09
N ASN A 13 9.37 -7.24 5.03
CA ASN A 13 9.84 -6.07 5.77
C ASN A 13 10.27 -4.91 4.85
N SER A 14 10.74 -5.20 3.64
CA SER A 14 11.11 -4.18 2.65
C SER A 14 9.91 -3.38 2.15
N PHE A 15 8.75 -4.02 1.95
CA PHE A 15 7.54 -3.36 1.49
C PHE A 15 6.95 -2.45 2.58
N PHE A 16 6.93 -2.93 3.83
CA PHE A 16 6.52 -2.11 4.97
C PHE A 16 7.41 -0.86 5.13
N ALA A 17 8.74 -1.02 5.01
CA ALA A 17 9.68 0.11 5.09
C ALA A 17 9.45 1.12 3.96
N GLU A 18 9.14 0.66 2.74
CA GLU A 18 8.80 1.52 1.62
C GLU A 18 7.50 2.30 1.84
N CYS A 19 6.43 1.63 2.31
CA CYS A 19 5.18 2.28 2.67
C CYS A 19 5.39 3.34 3.77
N THR A 20 6.17 3.01 4.80
CA THR A 20 6.51 3.93 5.88
C THR A 20 7.26 5.16 5.37
N ARG A 21 8.23 4.97 4.45
CA ARG A 21 8.97 6.07 3.82
C ARG A 21 8.05 6.99 3.03
N ILE A 22 7.16 6.41 2.21
CA ILE A 22 6.21 7.18 1.39
C ILE A 22 5.26 7.97 2.28
N LEU A 23 4.66 7.35 3.30
CA LEU A 23 3.76 8.02 4.23
C LEU A 23 4.45 9.16 4.99
N SER A 24 5.69 8.94 5.44
CA SER A 24 6.51 9.98 6.07
C SER A 24 6.70 11.20 5.16
N GLN A 25 6.98 10.98 3.87
CA GLN A 25 7.16 12.06 2.89
C GLN A 25 5.86 12.78 2.54
N VAL A 26 4.78 12.03 2.30
CA VAL A 26 3.49 12.59 1.85
C VAL A 26 2.78 13.35 2.96
N LEU A 27 2.85 12.84 4.19
CA LEU A 27 2.16 13.42 5.34
C LEU A 27 3.04 14.40 6.14
N GLY A 28 4.33 14.50 5.82
CA GLY A 28 5.27 15.38 6.50
C GLY A 28 5.67 14.93 7.91
N PHE A 29 5.40 13.68 8.28
CA PHE A 29 5.81 13.13 9.58
C PHE A 29 7.21 12.52 9.52
N GLY A 30 7.91 12.48 10.65
CA GLY A 30 9.15 11.73 10.77
C GLY A 30 8.94 10.22 10.60
N TYR A 31 9.88 9.53 9.98
CA TYR A 31 9.82 8.08 9.72
C TYR A 31 9.51 7.25 10.98
N ARG A 32 10.13 7.59 12.12
CA ARG A 32 9.88 6.91 13.41
C ARG A 32 8.45 7.09 13.89
N THR A 33 7.85 8.26 13.67
CA THR A 33 6.45 8.53 14.00
C THR A 33 5.53 7.60 13.21
N VAL A 34 5.80 7.43 11.91
CA VAL A 34 5.01 6.56 11.04
C VAL A 34 5.19 5.08 11.40
N ILE A 35 6.40 4.62 11.76
CA ILE A 35 6.61 3.25 12.28
C ILE A 35 5.77 3.00 13.53
N ASN A 36 5.63 3.99 14.41
CA ASN A 36 4.86 3.83 15.64
C ASN A 36 3.36 3.68 15.40
N TRP A 37 2.88 3.97 14.18
CA TRP A 37 1.49 3.73 13.78
C TRP A 37 1.21 2.26 13.51
N GLY A 38 2.20 1.40 13.36
CA GLY A 38 2.00 -0.04 13.26
C GLY A 38 3.19 -0.76 12.65
N HIS A 39 3.24 -2.07 12.86
CA HIS A 39 4.31 -2.93 12.33
C HIS A 39 3.91 -3.66 11.04
N ASP A 40 2.76 -3.29 10.48
CA ASP A 40 2.26 -3.79 9.20
C ASP A 40 1.61 -2.65 8.42
N ILE A 41 1.28 -2.92 7.15
CA ILE A 41 0.78 -1.95 6.20
C ILE A 41 -0.61 -1.37 6.52
N ARG A 42 -1.28 -1.88 7.56
CA ARG A 42 -2.58 -1.36 8.01
C ARG A 42 -2.43 -0.17 8.93
N PHE A 43 -1.24 0.05 9.50
CA PHE A 43 -0.93 1.18 10.40
C PHE A 43 -2.04 1.45 11.43
N HIS A 44 -2.41 0.43 12.21
CA HIS A 44 -3.58 0.42 13.12
C HIS A 44 -3.63 1.53 14.20
N LYS A 45 -2.54 2.27 14.42
CA LYS A 45 -2.41 3.43 15.34
C LYS A 45 -2.28 4.75 14.58
N MET A 46 -2.50 4.76 13.26
CA MET A 46 -2.52 5.96 12.45
C MET A 46 -3.65 6.88 12.93
N PRO A 47 -3.43 8.19 13.08
CA PRO A 47 -4.50 9.12 13.43
C PRO A 47 -5.60 9.10 12.37
N GLN A 48 -6.86 9.17 12.82
CA GLN A 48 -8.05 8.97 11.98
C GLN A 48 -8.13 9.99 10.82
N GLU A 49 -7.59 11.20 11.00
CA GLU A 49 -7.54 12.22 9.95
C GLU A 49 -6.74 11.77 8.72
N TYR A 50 -5.82 10.82 8.89
CA TYR A 50 -4.98 10.27 7.83
C TYR A 50 -5.39 8.86 7.38
N GLU A 51 -6.35 8.20 8.05
CA GLU A 51 -6.89 6.92 7.59
C GLU A 51 -7.54 7.03 6.20
N TYR A 52 -8.20 8.16 5.92
CA TYR A 52 -8.79 8.42 4.60
C TYR A 52 -7.72 8.45 3.49
N PHE A 53 -6.52 8.97 3.77
CA PHE A 53 -5.41 8.95 2.82
C PHE A 53 -4.95 7.52 2.50
N LEU A 54 -4.85 6.66 3.52
CA LEU A 54 -4.52 5.25 3.33
C LEU A 54 -5.62 4.55 2.51
N TYR A 55 -6.89 4.83 2.79
CA TYR A 55 -8.01 4.29 2.04
C TYR A 55 -7.95 4.69 0.55
N TYR A 56 -7.77 5.98 0.26
CA TYR A 56 -7.62 6.47 -1.12
C TYR A 56 -6.41 5.83 -1.83
N ALA A 57 -5.28 5.69 -1.15
CA ALA A 57 -4.10 5.04 -1.71
C ALA A 57 -4.36 3.56 -2.04
N LEU A 58 -5.02 2.83 -1.14
CA LEU A 58 -5.37 1.42 -1.35
C LEU A 58 -6.37 1.26 -2.51
N GLU A 59 -7.40 2.10 -2.59
CA GLU A 59 -8.35 2.08 -3.71
C GLU A 59 -7.68 2.43 -5.04
N ALA A 60 -6.79 3.43 -5.08
CA ALA A 60 -6.02 3.76 -6.28
C ALA A 60 -5.12 2.59 -6.73
N ILE A 61 -4.50 1.87 -5.79
CA ILE A 61 -3.70 0.68 -6.08
C ILE A 61 -4.58 -0.44 -6.65
N LYS A 62 -5.76 -0.70 -6.07
CA LYS A 62 -6.71 -1.70 -6.58
C LYS A 62 -7.15 -1.38 -8.01
N VAL A 63 -7.51 -0.13 -8.29
CA VAL A 63 -7.91 0.33 -9.62
C VAL A 63 -6.75 0.15 -10.61
N ARG A 64 -5.53 0.55 -10.24
CA ARG A 64 -4.33 0.37 -11.09
C ARG A 64 -4.08 -1.11 -11.41
N GLN A 65 -4.21 -1.99 -10.43
CA GLN A 65 -4.05 -3.43 -10.64
C GLN A 65 -5.13 -4.00 -11.57
N ALA A 66 -6.39 -3.57 -11.40
CA ALA A 66 -7.48 -3.98 -12.27
C ALA A 66 -7.23 -3.56 -13.74
N LEU A 67 -6.75 -2.33 -13.95
CA LEU A 67 -6.38 -1.82 -15.27
C LEU A 67 -5.21 -2.59 -15.88
N TYR A 68 -4.15 -2.87 -15.09
CA TYR A 68 -3.00 -3.65 -15.54
C TYR A 68 -3.41 -5.07 -15.98
N ASN A 69 -4.21 -5.75 -15.16
CA ASN A 69 -4.70 -7.10 -15.48
C ASN A 69 -5.60 -7.10 -16.71
N LYS A 70 -6.43 -6.05 -16.90
CA LYS A 70 -7.26 -5.89 -18.10
C LYS A 70 -6.40 -5.69 -19.36
N GLY A 71 -5.32 -4.92 -19.26
CA GLY A 71 -4.37 -4.71 -20.36
C GLY A 71 -3.63 -5.99 -20.78
N MET A 72 -3.19 -6.83 -19.83
CA MET A 72 -2.57 -8.11 -20.14
C MET A 72 -3.55 -9.11 -20.78
N ASN A 73 -4.82 -9.09 -20.37
CA ASN A 73 -5.84 -9.96 -20.94
C ASN A 73 -6.09 -9.61 -22.43
N VAL A 74 -6.09 -8.34 -22.80
CA VAL A 74 -6.20 -7.91 -24.21
C VAL A 74 -4.95 -8.26 -25.03
N ALA A 75 -3.76 -8.21 -24.44
CA ALA A 75 -2.51 -8.59 -25.11
C ALA A 75 -2.35 -10.10 -25.31
N ALA A 76 -2.98 -10.93 -24.48
CA ALA A 76 -2.93 -12.39 -24.57
C ALA A 76 -3.84 -13.00 -25.67
N TYR A 77 -4.71 -12.19 -26.29
CA TYR A 77 -5.58 -12.58 -27.41
C TYR A 77 -5.12 -12.05 -28.78
N ARG A 78 -3.84 -11.67 -28.91
CA ARG A 78 -3.25 -11.22 -30.18
C ARG A 78 -2.27 -12.24 -30.75
#